data_AF-A0A109BBQ7-F1
#
_entry.id   AF-A0A109BBQ7-F1
#
_cell.length_a   1.000
_cell.length_b   1.000
_cell.length_c   1.000
_cell.angle_alpha   90.00
_cell.angle_beta   90.00
_cell.angle_gamma   90.00
#
_symmetry.space_group_name_H-M   'P 1'
#
loop_
_entity.id
_entity.type
_entity.pdbx_description
1 polymer ?
#
loop_
_entity_poly.entity_id
_entity_poly.type
_entity_poly.pdbx_seq_one_letter_code
_entity_poly.pdbx_strand_id
1 'polypeptide(L)'
;MAGKMGLLGPYRLSFEGIDGAVARRSAGVYALGRMDRLGNFQVRHIGRSDSDVASKLRECIGSDAMFKFTFFGTAQAAFEKECELFHDFSPPGNRIHPGRCKGTRWECPRCRIFSV
;
A
#
# COMPACT_ATOMS: atom_id res chain seq x y z
N MET A 1 7.84 8.31 17.18
CA MET A 1 6.78 7.30 17.31
C MET A 1 6.64 6.60 15.96
N ALA A 2 7.14 5.38 15.80
CA ALA A 2 6.93 4.61 14.58
C ALA A 2 5.45 4.20 14.53
N GLY A 3 4.61 4.99 13.85
CA GLY A 3 3.21 4.68 13.66
C GLY A 3 3.09 3.27 13.09
N LYS A 4 2.42 2.38 13.82
CA LYS A 4 2.28 0.98 13.42
C LYS A 4 1.41 0.96 12.15
N MET A 5 2.03 0.77 10.99
CA MET A 5 1.35 0.78 9.68
C MET A 5 0.21 -0.25 9.58
N GLY A 6 0.19 -1.25 10.47
CA GLY A 6 -0.76 -2.36 10.41
C GLY A 6 -0.54 -3.28 9.21
N LEU A 7 0.61 -3.17 8.54
CA LEU A 7 1.00 -3.98 7.40
C LEU A 7 1.94 -5.11 7.83
N LEU A 8 1.73 -6.29 7.27
CA LEU A 8 2.57 -7.47 7.39
C LEU A 8 3.90 -7.26 6.65
N GLY A 9 5.00 -7.78 7.19
CA GLY A 9 6.34 -7.71 6.61
C GLY A 9 7.33 -6.90 7.45
N PRO A 10 8.49 -6.52 6.90
CA PRO A 10 8.78 -6.45 5.46
C PRO A 10 9.17 -7.79 4.82
N TYR A 11 8.81 -7.96 3.55
CA TYR A 11 9.18 -9.08 2.69
C TYR A 11 9.98 -8.58 1.49
N ARG A 12 10.74 -9.46 0.83
CA ARG A 12 11.48 -9.09 -0.39
C ARG A 12 10.54 -8.88 -1.56
N LEU A 13 10.71 -7.78 -2.30
CA LEU A 13 9.94 -7.51 -3.51
C LEU A 13 10.47 -8.34 -4.68
N SER A 14 10.16 -9.63 -4.66
CA SER A 14 10.48 -10.62 -5.69
C SER A 14 9.30 -11.56 -5.86
N PHE A 15 9.28 -12.34 -6.96
CA PHE A 15 8.25 -13.36 -7.16
C PHE A 15 8.15 -14.32 -5.97
N GLU A 16 9.27 -14.88 -5.53
CA GLU A 16 9.31 -15.79 -4.37
C GLU A 16 8.83 -15.13 -3.06
N GLY A 17 9.24 -13.88 -2.81
CA GLY A 17 8.81 -13.15 -1.61
C GLY A 17 7.33 -12.81 -1.62
N ILE A 18 6.76 -12.52 -2.79
CA ILE A 18 5.32 -12.25 -2.96
C ILE A 18 4.53 -13.54 -2.82
N ASP A 19 4.91 -14.61 -3.52
CA ASP A 19 4.19 -15.88 -3.50
C ASP A 19 4.23 -16.53 -2.12
N GLY A 20 5.36 -16.41 -1.39
CA GLY A 20 5.50 -16.92 -0.03
C GLY A 20 4.71 -16.12 1.02
N ALA A 21 4.50 -14.82 0.82
CA ALA A 21 3.86 -13.95 1.80
C ALA A 21 2.37 -13.70 1.52
N VAL A 22 1.99 -13.54 0.25
CA VAL A 22 0.64 -13.12 -0.17
C VAL A 22 -0.20 -14.34 -0.53
N ALA A 23 -0.68 -15.03 0.51
CA ALA A 23 -1.30 -16.36 0.40
C ALA A 23 -2.69 -16.40 -0.30
N ARG A 24 -3.28 -15.27 -0.66
CA ARG A 24 -4.60 -15.23 -1.30
C ARG A 24 -4.76 -14.04 -2.25
N ARG A 25 -5.60 -14.25 -3.26
CA ARG A 25 -6.10 -13.17 -4.13
C ARG A 25 -7.17 -12.37 -3.37
N SER A 26 -6.88 -11.10 -3.11
CA SER A 26 -7.78 -10.19 -2.38
C SER A 26 -7.43 -8.74 -2.66
N ALA A 27 -8.39 -7.85 -2.41
CA ALA A 27 -8.12 -6.43 -2.22
C ALA A 27 -7.11 -6.24 -1.08
N GLY A 28 -6.29 -5.19 -1.17
CA GLY A 28 -5.25 -4.94 -0.19
C GLY A 28 -4.50 -3.64 -0.44
N VAL A 29 -3.74 -3.23 0.58
CA VAL A 29 -2.82 -2.09 0.52
C VAL A 29 -1.41 -2.60 0.69
N TYR A 30 -0.47 -1.96 0.00
CA TYR A 30 0.94 -2.25 0.10
C TYR A 30 1.77 -0.97 0.26
N ALA A 31 2.92 -1.12 0.91
CA ALA A 31 3.95 -0.11 0.97
C ALA A 31 5.24 -0.69 0.42
N LEU A 32 5.88 0.01 -0.52
CA LEU A 32 7.20 -0.33 -1.04
C LEU A 32 8.26 0.54 -0.36
N GLY A 33 9.46 -0.02 -0.24
CA GLY A 33 10.57 0.69 0.36
C GLY A 33 11.81 -0.17 0.52
N ARG A 34 12.63 0.23 1.48
CA ARG A 34 13.89 -0.45 1.81
C ARG A 34 14.15 -0.38 3.31
N MET A 35 15.00 -1.28 3.79
CA MET A 35 15.53 -1.19 5.15
C MET A 35 16.65 -0.15 5.19
N ASP A 36 16.64 0.73 6.18
CA ASP A 36 17.79 1.57 6.48
C ASP A 36 18.85 0.81 7.30
N ARG A 37 19.97 1.47 7.58
CA ARG A 37 21.09 0.90 8.35
C ARG A 37 20.72 0.56 9.81
N LEU A 38 19.64 1.13 10.32
CA LEU A 38 19.13 0.91 11.68
C LEU A 38 18.03 -0.16 11.71
N GLY A 39 17.71 -0.77 10.57
CA GLY A 39 16.66 -1.78 10.47
C GLY A 39 15.24 -1.21 10.43
N ASN A 40 15.05 0.08 10.15
CA ASN A 40 13.72 0.64 9.93
C ASN A 40 13.29 0.49 8.47
N PHE A 41 12.01 0.19 8.26
CA PHE A 41 11.42 0.19 6.93
C PHE A 41 11.12 1.63 6.48
N GLN A 42 11.87 2.10 5.49
CA GLN A 42 11.71 3.43 4.90
C GLN A 42 10.70 3.36 3.76
N VAL A 43 9.48 3.84 4.02
CA VAL A 43 8.38 3.90 3.06
C VAL A 43 8.74 4.86 1.92
N ARG A 44 8.61 4.38 0.68
CA ARG A 44 8.87 5.17 -0.53
C ARG A 44 7.64 5.31 -1.41
N HIS A 45 6.80 4.29 -1.44
CA HIS A 45 5.58 4.27 -2.22
C HIS A 45 4.48 3.55 -1.44
N ILE A 46 3.24 4.02 -1.54
CA ILE A 46 2.06 3.38 -0.96
C ILE A 46 1.04 3.19 -2.06
N GLY A 47 0.54 1.97 -2.23
CA GLY A 47 -0.43 1.67 -3.27
C GLY A 47 -1.48 0.69 -2.78
N ARG A 48 -2.53 0.50 -3.58
CA ARG A 48 -3.55 -0.51 -3.33
C ARG A 48 -3.85 -1.37 -4.55
N SER A 49 -4.61 -2.43 -4.31
CA SER A 49 -5.32 -3.18 -5.32
C SER A 49 -6.74 -3.48 -4.83
N ASP A 50 -7.70 -3.42 -5.75
CA ASP A 50 -9.12 -3.67 -5.44
C ASP A 50 -9.52 -5.13 -5.47
N SER A 51 -8.66 -6.00 -6.01
CA SER A 51 -9.00 -7.41 -6.20
C SER A 51 -7.83 -8.36 -6.06
N ASP A 52 -6.60 -7.90 -6.33
CA ASP A 52 -5.42 -8.74 -6.28
C ASP A 52 -4.16 -7.93 -5.96
N VAL A 53 -3.82 -7.86 -4.68
CA VAL A 53 -2.61 -7.16 -4.21
C VAL A 53 -1.32 -7.86 -4.67
N ALA A 54 -1.33 -9.18 -4.85
CA ALA A 54 -0.16 -9.91 -5.32
C ALA A 54 0.19 -9.52 -6.76
N SER A 55 -0.81 -9.43 -7.64
CA SER A 55 -0.61 -9.00 -9.03
C SER A 55 -0.02 -7.58 -9.10
N LYS A 56 -0.50 -6.63 -8.27
CA LYS A 56 0.09 -5.28 -8.24
C LYS A 56 1.51 -5.24 -7.67
N LEU A 57 1.80 -6.03 -6.64
CA LEU A 57 3.18 -6.14 -6.15
C LEU A 57 4.14 -6.70 -7.21
N ARG A 58 3.70 -7.65 -8.04
CA ARG A 58 4.51 -8.21 -9.13
C ARG A 58 4.83 -7.17 -10.20
N GLU A 59 3.88 -6.31 -10.54
CA GLU A 59 4.11 -5.17 -11.44
C GLU A 59 5.14 -4.16 -10.88
N CYS A 60 5.30 -4.11 -9.56
CA CYS A 60 6.25 -3.22 -8.91
C CYS A 60 7.67 -3.81 -8.76
N ILE A 61 7.92 -5.06 -9.14
CA ILE A 61 9.25 -5.67 -9.01
C ILE A 61 10.30 -4.82 -9.74
N GLY A 62 11.41 -4.54 -9.07
CA GLY A 62 12.49 -3.68 -9.56
C GLY A 62 12.35 -2.20 -9.22
N SER A 63 11.19 -1.76 -8.70
CA SER A 63 11.01 -0.36 -8.24
C SER A 63 11.60 -0.08 -6.86
N ASP A 64 11.64 -1.09 -5.99
CA ASP A 64 12.16 -1.02 -4.63
C ASP A 64 12.59 -2.43 -4.15
N ALA A 65 13.21 -2.52 -2.97
CA ALA A 65 13.79 -3.78 -2.48
C ALA A 65 12.81 -4.62 -1.65
N MET A 66 11.94 -3.95 -0.91
CA MET A 66 11.12 -4.57 0.13
C MET A 66 9.68 -4.06 0.04
N PHE A 67 8.74 -4.87 0.50
CA PHE A 67 7.35 -4.47 0.64
C PHE A 67 6.75 -4.88 1.98
N LYS A 68 5.72 -4.15 2.39
CA LYS A 68 4.75 -4.56 3.40
C LYS A 68 3.36 -4.55 2.79
N PHE A 69 2.44 -5.36 3.30
CA PHE A 69 1.07 -5.40 2.77
C PHE A 69 0.04 -5.81 3.83
N THR A 70 -1.23 -5.61 3.54
CA THR A 70 -2.34 -6.24 4.27
C THR A 70 -3.53 -6.45 3.35
N PHE A 71 -4.45 -7.34 3.75
CA PHE A 71 -5.67 -7.63 3.01
C PHE A 71 -6.85 -6.84 3.56
N PHE A 72 -7.82 -6.55 2.69
CA PHE A 72 -9.11 -5.99 3.06
C PHE A 72 -10.25 -6.79 2.42
N GLY A 73 -11.38 -6.85 3.12
CA GLY A 73 -12.59 -7.51 2.61
C GLY A 73 -13.28 -6.75 1.48
N THR A 74 -12.98 -5.45 1.33
CA THR A 74 -13.54 -4.60 0.27
C THR A 74 -12.48 -3.67 -0.31
N ALA A 75 -12.65 -3.33 -1.59
CA ALA A 75 -11.84 -2.34 -2.28
C ALA A 75 -11.93 -0.93 -1.64
N GLN A 76 -13.10 -0.59 -1.10
CA GLN A 76 -13.29 0.67 -0.37
C GLN A 76 -12.41 0.76 0.87
N ALA A 77 -12.39 -0.29 1.70
CA ALA A 77 -11.56 -0.30 2.90
C ALA A 77 -10.06 -0.24 2.57
N ALA A 78 -9.65 -0.87 1.46
CA ALA A 78 -8.29 -0.71 0.95
C ALA A 78 -7.99 0.74 0.51
N PHE A 79 -8.92 1.40 -0.19
CA PHE A 79 -8.79 2.81 -0.56
C PHE A 79 -8.69 3.75 0.64
N GLU A 80 -9.56 3.59 1.63
CA GLU A 80 -9.54 4.38 2.86
C GLU A 80 -8.20 4.20 3.58
N LYS A 81 -7.70 2.96 3.68
CA LYS A 81 -6.41 2.68 4.31
C LYS A 81 -5.22 3.24 3.53
N GLU A 82 -5.25 3.15 2.20
CA GLU A 82 -4.24 3.76 1.33
C GLU A 82 -4.16 5.27 1.58
N CYS A 83 -5.31 5.94 1.69
CA CYS A 83 -5.38 7.37 2.00
C CYS A 83 -4.78 7.69 3.37
N GLU A 84 -5.14 6.95 4.42
CA GLU A 84 -4.54 7.11 5.76
C GLU A 84 -3.02 7.04 5.70
N LEU A 85 -2.49 5.96 5.10
CA LEU A 85 -1.05 5.74 5.01
C LEU A 85 -0.37 6.79 4.13
N PHE A 86 -0.99 7.20 3.03
CA PHE A 86 -0.48 8.30 2.19
C PHE A 86 -0.32 9.58 3.00
N HIS A 87 -1.31 9.95 3.82
CA HIS A 87 -1.25 11.16 4.63
C HIS A 87 -0.26 11.04 5.80
N ASP A 88 -0.20 9.88 6.45
CA ASP A 88 0.68 9.67 7.59
C ASP A 88 2.16 9.61 7.20
N PHE A 89 2.48 9.10 6.00
CA PHE A 89 3.86 8.93 5.54
C PHE A 89 4.31 9.95 4.50
N SER A 90 3.39 10.63 3.80
CA SER A 90 3.69 11.55 2.70
C SER A 90 4.77 10.99 1.74
N PRO A 91 4.52 9.80 1.14
CA PRO A 91 5.57 9.02 0.49
C PRO A 91 6.24 9.79 -0.67
N PRO A 92 7.58 9.76 -0.77
CA PRO A 92 8.29 10.56 -1.77
C PRO A 92 8.08 10.06 -3.21
N GLY A 93 7.76 8.78 -3.41
CA GLY A 93 7.60 8.13 -4.71
C GLY A 93 6.20 8.22 -5.31
N ASN A 94 5.18 8.66 -4.56
CA ASN A 94 3.87 8.97 -5.09
C ASN A 94 3.22 10.08 -4.26
N ARG A 95 3.34 11.33 -4.72
CA ARG A 95 2.84 12.52 -4.01
C ARG A 95 1.44 12.96 -4.43
N ILE A 96 0.85 12.27 -5.41
CA ILE A 96 -0.51 12.53 -5.86
C ILE A 96 -1.44 11.72 -4.96
N HIS A 97 -2.46 12.39 -4.40
CA HIS A 97 -3.44 11.76 -3.53
C HIS A 97 -4.06 10.52 -4.20
N PRO A 98 -4.27 9.42 -3.48
CA PRO A 98 -4.92 8.23 -4.02
C PRO A 98 -6.25 8.53 -4.72
N GLY A 99 -6.41 8.04 -5.94
CA GLY A 99 -7.68 8.17 -6.66
C GLY A 99 -8.71 7.18 -6.12
N ARG A 100 -9.99 7.58 -6.03
CA ARG A 100 -11.10 6.64 -5.81
C ARG A 100 -11.41 5.85 -7.09
N CYS A 101 -12.08 4.70 -6.95
CA CYS A 101 -12.51 3.93 -8.13
C CYS A 101 -13.60 4.66 -8.91
N LYS A 102 -13.54 4.55 -10.25
CA LYS A 102 -14.51 5.20 -11.14
C LYS A 102 -15.93 4.70 -10.84
N GLY A 103 -16.89 5.62 -10.82
CA GLY A 103 -18.30 5.31 -10.52
C GLY A 103 -18.61 5.12 -9.03
N THR A 104 -17.63 5.22 -8.13
CA THR A 104 -17.86 5.16 -6.68
C THR A 104 -18.07 6.54 -6.08
N ARG A 105 -18.66 6.57 -4.89
CA ARG A 105 -18.78 7.76 -4.05
C ARG A 105 -17.84 7.71 -2.84
N TRP A 106 -16.76 6.95 -2.92
CA TRP A 106 -15.82 6.83 -1.81
C TRP A 106 -15.17 8.18 -1.51
N GLU A 107 -14.96 8.43 -0.22
CA GLU A 107 -14.36 9.64 0.30
C GLU A 107 -13.07 9.32 1.04
N CYS A 108 -12.15 10.27 1.05
CA CYS A 108 -10.92 10.13 1.82
C CYS A 108 -11.22 10.41 3.30
N PRO A 109 -10.83 9.54 4.24
CA PRO A 109 -11.06 9.76 5.68
C PRO A 109 -10.18 10.87 6.28
N ARG A 110 -9.21 11.40 5.52
CA ARG A 110 -8.21 12.37 6.00
C ARG A 110 -8.32 13.76 5.34
N CYS A 111 -9.00 13.87 4.21
CA CYS A 111 -9.15 15.16 3.51
C CYS A 111 -10.44 15.20 2.67
N ARG A 112 -10.80 16.39 2.18
CA ARG A 112 -12.04 16.64 1.43
C ARG A 112 -11.82 16.81 -0.08
N ILE A 113 -10.76 16.21 -0.63
CA ILE A 113 -10.41 16.36 -2.06
C ILE A 113 -11.52 15.90 -3.02
N PHE A 114 -12.42 15.03 -2.55
CA PHE A 114 -13.52 14.47 -3.33
C PHE A 114 -14.89 15.02 -2.97
N SER A 115 -14.98 15.89 -1.96
CA SER A 115 -16.22 16.56 -1.57
C SER A 115 -16.46 17.69 -2.56
N VAL A 116 -17.56 17.58 -3.31
CA VAL A 116 -18.08 18.61 -4.23
C VAL A 116 -19.30 19.27 -3.63
#